data_AF-A0A246BMH6-F1
#
_entry.id   AF-A0A246BMH6-F1
#
_cell.length_a   1.000
_cell.length_b   1.000
_cell.length_c   1.000
_cell.angle_alpha   90.00
_cell.angle_beta   90.00
_cell.angle_gamma   90.00
#
_symmetry.space_group_name_H-M   'P 1'
#
loop_
_entity.id
_entity.type
_entity.pdbx_description
1 polymer ?
#
loop_
_entity_poly.entity_id
_entity_poly.type
_entity_poly.pdbx_seq_one_letter_code
_entity_poly.pdbx_strand_id
1 'polypeptide(L)'
;MRVMTEPVTTSDSRPIYTTSGGRSGQAFVGRDRLNVPLRPPQSRSEGADPEELFAAGYASCFLSALQSVARRDGVTVGTPQARAHVGLHAETTTTT
;
A
#
# COMPACT_ATOMS: atom_id res chain seq x y z
N MET A 1 35.01 26.54 12.01
CA MET A 1 34.58 25.14 11.90
C MET A 1 33.71 24.78 13.11
N ARG A 2 32.39 24.92 12.97
CA ARG A 2 31.33 24.22 13.73
C ARG A 2 29.97 24.80 13.31
N VAL A 3 29.22 24.02 12.54
CA VAL A 3 27.76 23.96 12.62
C VAL A 3 27.53 22.48 12.89
N MET A 4 27.58 22.06 14.15
CA MET A 4 26.36 21.75 14.91
C MET A 4 25.38 20.95 14.04
N THR A 5 25.70 19.66 13.95
CA THR A 5 24.76 18.59 13.68
C THR A 5 23.63 18.71 14.70
N GLU A 6 22.51 19.29 14.28
CA GLU A 6 21.26 19.14 15.02
C GLU A 6 20.87 17.66 14.93
N PRO A 7 20.62 16.98 16.05
CA PRO A 7 20.13 15.62 16.00
C PRO A 7 18.68 15.69 15.49
N VAL A 8 18.43 15.26 14.25
CA VAL A 8 17.10 14.80 13.85
C VAL A 8 16.81 13.55 14.67
N THR A 9 16.35 13.74 15.90
CA THR A 9 16.01 12.63 16.80
C THR A 9 14.74 12.96 17.55
N THR A 10 13.66 13.09 16.79
CA THR A 10 12.41 12.42 17.17
C THR A 10 11.77 11.98 15.87
N SER A 11 11.96 10.70 15.53
CA SER A 11 11.17 10.05 14.49
C SER A 11 9.71 10.30 14.84
N ASP A 12 9.04 11.11 14.02
CA ASP A 12 7.62 11.42 14.15
C ASP A 12 6.85 10.10 14.17
N SER A 13 6.58 9.58 15.38
CA SER A 13 6.05 8.24 15.63
C SER A 13 4.55 8.17 15.35
N ARG A 14 3.99 9.22 14.75
CA ARG A 14 2.60 9.23 14.33
C ARG A 14 2.41 8.20 13.22
N PRO A 15 1.32 7.43 13.28
CA PRO A 15 1.00 6.48 12.22
C PRO A 15 0.88 7.23 10.89
N ILE A 16 1.51 6.69 9.85
CA ILE A 16 1.37 7.21 8.48
C ILE A 16 0.03 6.81 7.86
N TYR A 17 -0.75 5.98 8.55
CA TYR A 17 -2.05 5.50 8.12
C TYR A 17 -2.96 5.25 9.32
N THR A 18 -4.19 5.75 9.27
CA THR A 18 -5.21 5.56 10.33
C THR A 18 -6.52 5.11 9.69
N THR A 19 -7.18 4.12 10.29
CA THR A 19 -8.50 3.66 9.84
C THR A 19 -9.51 3.71 10.99
N SER A 20 -10.74 4.07 10.66
CA SER A 20 -11.90 3.98 11.56
C SER A 20 -13.05 3.26 10.86
N GLY A 21 -13.95 2.59 11.60
CA GLY A 21 -15.15 1.95 11.01
C GLY A 21 -14.89 0.66 10.21
N GLY A 22 -13.66 0.12 10.23
CA GLY A 22 -13.32 -1.13 9.58
C GLY A 22 -13.49 -1.08 8.05
N ARG A 23 -14.09 -2.13 7.47
CA ARG A 23 -14.25 -2.27 6.01
C ARG A 23 -15.31 -1.34 5.42
N SER A 24 -16.13 -0.68 6.22
CA SER A 24 -17.18 0.23 5.76
C SER A 24 -16.97 1.65 6.25
N GLY A 25 -15.72 2.00 6.60
CA GLY A 25 -15.39 3.23 7.27
C GLY A 25 -14.50 4.15 6.45
N GLN A 26 -13.50 4.72 7.10
CA GLN A 26 -12.64 5.75 6.52
C GLN A 26 -11.18 5.46 6.81
N ALA A 27 -10.35 5.59 5.78
CA ALA A 27 -8.90 5.51 5.88
C ALA A 27 -8.23 6.85 5.55
N PHE A 28 -7.25 7.23 6.35
CA PHE A 28 -6.45 8.43 6.18
C PHE A 28 -5.00 8.05 5.92
N VAL A 29 -4.48 8.41 4.75
CA VAL A 29 -3.12 8.09 4.31
C VAL A 29 -2.24 9.32 4.45
N GLY A 30 -1.00 9.09 4.87
CA GLY A 30 0.06 10.08 4.90
C GLY A 30 -0.18 11.19 5.92
N ARG A 31 -0.88 10.89 7.03
CA ARG A 31 -1.33 11.87 8.04
C ARG A 31 -2.35 12.84 7.43
N ASP A 32 -3.49 12.28 7.06
CA ASP A 32 -4.65 13.00 6.52
C ASP A 32 -4.44 13.68 5.15
N ARG A 33 -3.34 13.37 4.46
CA ARG A 33 -3.07 13.88 3.09
C ARG A 33 -4.02 13.31 2.05
N LEU A 34 -4.49 12.09 2.26
CA LEU A 34 -5.45 11.44 1.38
C LEU A 34 -6.50 10.76 2.23
N ASN A 35 -7.76 11.04 1.92
CA ASN A 35 -8.92 10.46 2.56
C ASN A 35 -9.56 9.41 1.63
N VAL A 36 -9.68 8.16 2.09
CA VAL A 36 -10.14 7.02 1.29
C VAL A 36 -11.37 6.39 1.95
N PRO A 37 -12.57 6.62 1.39
CA PRO A 37 -13.78 5.92 1.84
C PRO A 37 -13.59 4.43 1.63
N LEU A 38 -13.84 3.63 2.66
CA LEU A 38 -13.73 2.19 2.60
C LEU A 38 -15.09 1.55 2.42
N ARG A 39 -15.11 0.49 1.60
CA ARG A 39 -16.28 -0.34 1.38
C ARG A 39 -15.96 -1.82 1.56
N PRO A 40 -16.98 -2.65 1.87
CA PRO A 40 -16.79 -4.09 1.85
C PRO A 40 -16.43 -4.57 0.42
N PRO A 41 -15.74 -5.72 0.34
CA PRO A 41 -15.27 -6.26 -0.93
C PRO A 41 -16.48 -6.62 -1.78
N GLN A 42 -16.33 -6.53 -3.10
CA GLN A 42 -17.41 -6.81 -4.08
C GLN A 42 -18.64 -5.89 -3.96
N SER A 43 -18.58 -4.85 -3.13
CA SER A 43 -19.60 -3.80 -3.09
C SER A 43 -19.54 -2.91 -4.33
N ARG A 44 -20.71 -2.47 -4.80
CA ARG A 44 -20.84 -1.45 -5.86
C ARG A 44 -20.88 -0.02 -5.31
N SER A 45 -20.79 0.15 -4.00
CA SER A 45 -20.73 1.47 -3.39
C SER A 45 -19.44 2.20 -3.81
N GLU A 46 -19.45 3.53 -3.71
CA GLU A 46 -18.23 4.30 -3.87
C GLU A 46 -17.23 3.98 -2.75
N GLY A 47 -15.94 4.20 -3.04
CA GLY A 47 -14.83 3.87 -2.14
C GLY A 47 -13.98 2.70 -2.63
N ALA A 48 -12.90 2.45 -1.90
CA ALA A 48 -12.00 1.33 -2.14
C ALA A 48 -12.29 0.21 -1.13
N ASP A 49 -12.21 -1.04 -1.55
CA ASP A 49 -12.09 -2.13 -0.58
C ASP A 49 -10.61 -2.33 -0.16
N PRO A 50 -10.36 -2.93 1.02
CA PRO A 50 -8.99 -3.13 1.49
C PRO A 50 -8.11 -3.98 0.56
N GLU A 51 -8.69 -4.96 -0.14
CA GLU A 51 -7.98 -5.82 -1.08
C GLU A 51 -7.50 -5.05 -2.31
N GLU A 52 -8.29 -4.12 -2.84
CA GLU A 52 -7.90 -3.21 -3.92
C GLU A 52 -6.70 -2.34 -3.51
N LEU A 53 -6.71 -1.80 -2.28
CA LEU A 53 -5.60 -0.99 -1.77
C LEU A 53 -4.32 -1.82 -1.63
N PHE A 54 -4.43 -3.06 -1.14
CA PHE A 54 -3.30 -3.97 -1.05
C PHE A 54 -2.77 -4.35 -2.44
N ALA A 55 -3.65 -4.65 -3.38
CA ALA A 55 -3.30 -4.99 -4.76
C ALA A 55 -2.55 -3.84 -5.44
N ALA A 56 -3.04 -2.61 -5.29
CA ALA A 56 -2.42 -1.41 -5.84
C ALA A 56 -1.02 -1.17 -5.26
N GLY A 57 -0.87 -1.26 -3.94
CA GLY A 57 0.43 -1.11 -3.27
C GLY A 57 1.43 -2.20 -3.68
N TYR A 58 1.00 -3.46 -3.69
CA TYR A 58 1.85 -4.58 -4.06
C TYR A 58 2.30 -4.52 -5.53
N ALA A 59 1.37 -4.29 -6.46
CA ALA A 59 1.68 -4.18 -7.88
C ALA A 59 2.67 -3.03 -8.16
N SER A 60 2.48 -1.89 -7.49
CA SER A 60 3.38 -0.73 -7.62
C SER A 60 4.79 -1.03 -7.11
N CYS A 61 4.89 -1.73 -5.97
CA CYS A 61 6.17 -2.15 -5.41
C CYS A 61 6.89 -3.14 -6.33
N PHE A 62 6.18 -4.17 -6.81
CA PHE A 62 6.72 -5.16 -7.73
C PHE A 62 7.22 -4.53 -9.04
N LEU A 63 6.42 -3.64 -9.63
CA LEU A 63 6.80 -2.96 -10.87
C LEU A 63 8.06 -2.12 -10.69
N SER A 64 8.18 -1.41 -9.56
CA SER A 64 9.37 -0.62 -9.21
C SER A 64 10.61 -1.51 -9.03
N ALA A 65 10.46 -2.66 -8.36
CA ALA A 65 11.52 -3.63 -8.18
C ALA A 65 11.99 -4.22 -9.53
N LEU A 66 11.06 -4.62 -10.39
CA LEU A 66 11.34 -5.12 -11.73
C LEU A 66 12.14 -4.09 -12.55
N GLN A 67 11.69 -2.83 -12.57
CA GLN A 67 12.41 -1.76 -13.26
C GLN A 67 13.80 -1.53 -12.65
N SER A 68 13.95 -1.65 -11.32
CA SER A 68 15.25 -1.54 -10.67
C SER A 68 16.22 -2.65 -11.09
N VAL A 69 15.74 -3.88 -11.26
CA VAL A 69 16.56 -5.00 -11.74
C VAL A 69 16.92 -4.82 -13.21
N ALA A 70 15.95 -4.47 -14.06
CA ALA A 70 16.19 -4.22 -15.48
C ALA A 70 17.28 -3.16 -15.72
N ARG A 71 17.26 -2.07 -14.94
CA ARG A 71 18.33 -1.05 -14.98
C ARG A 71 19.70 -1.59 -14.56
N ARG A 72 19.76 -2.45 -13.55
CA ARG A 72 21.03 -3.06 -13.07
C ARG A 72 21.63 -3.99 -14.12
N ASP A 73 20.78 -4.71 -14.84
CA ASP A 73 21.19 -5.73 -15.82
C ASP A 73 21.34 -5.16 -17.25
N GLY A 74 21.13 -3.85 -17.44
CA GLY A 74 21.20 -3.21 -18.76
C GLY A 74 20.07 -3.61 -19.71
N VAL A 75 18.95 -4.14 -19.18
CA VAL A 75 17.79 -4.55 -19.96
C VAL A 75 16.82 -3.38 -20.13
N THR A 76 16.46 -3.07 -21.37
CA THR A 76 15.42 -2.07 -21.65
C THR A 76 14.05 -2.71 -21.50
N VAL A 77 13.27 -2.24 -20.53
CA VAL A 77 11.84 -2.54 -20.37
C VAL A 77 11.05 -1.32 -20.83
N GLY A 78 10.06 -1.51 -21.72
CA GLY A 78 9.27 -0.42 -22.29
C GLY A 78 8.36 0.28 -21.26
N THR A 79 7.03 0.17 -21.43
CA THR A 79 6.05 0.61 -20.42
C THR A 79 5.49 -0.61 -19.69
N PRO A 80 6.26 -1.23 -18.76
CA PRO A 80 5.82 -2.44 -18.09
C PRO A 80 4.59 -2.16 -17.21
N GLN A 81 3.73 -3.15 -17.08
CA GLN A 81 2.57 -3.12 -16.20
C GLN A 81 2.65 -4.30 -15.22
N ALA A 82 2.25 -4.07 -13.97
CA ALA A 82 2.04 -5.13 -12.99
C ALA A 82 0.56 -5.15 -12.61
N ARG A 83 -0.01 -6.35 -12.52
CA ARG A 83 -1.38 -6.58 -12.06
C ARG A 83 -1.30 -7.54 -10.87
N ALA A 84 -1.94 -7.17 -9.77
CA ALA A 84 -2.07 -8.03 -8.61
C ALA A 84 -3.54 -8.41 -8.45
N HIS A 85 -3.79 -9.69 -8.20
CA HIS A 85 -5.09 -10.17 -7.75
C HIS A 85 -4.97 -10.51 -6.27
N VAL A 86 -5.84 -9.93 -5.45
CA VAL A 86 -5.83 -10.09 -4.00
C VAL A 86 -7.23 -10.53 -3.60
N GLY A 87 -7.30 -11.63 -2.87
CA GLY A 87 -8.55 -12.17 -2.35
C GLY A 87 -8.37 -12.57 -0.89
N LEU A 88 -9.43 -12.38 -0.12
CA LEU A 88 -9.52 -12.91 1.24
C LEU A 88 -10.32 -14.22 1.20
N HIS A 89 -9.77 -15.26 1.81
CA HIS A 89 -10.40 -16.57 1.90
C HIS A 89 -10.62 -16.92 3.37
N ALA A 90 -11.75 -17.57 3.67
CA ALA A 90 -11.94 -18.19 4.97
C ALA A 90 -10.98 -19.39 5.07
N GLU A 91 -10.33 -19.53 6.23
CA GLU A 91 -9.58 -20.74 6.54
C GLU A 91 -10.58 -21.87 6.79
N THR A 92 -10.61 -22.87 5.91
CA THR A 92 -11.32 -24.12 6.17
C THR A 92 -10.37 -25.08 6.87
N THR A 93 -10.47 -25.19 8.19
CA THR A 93 -9.80 -26.26 8.94
C THR A 93 -10.43 -27.59 8.55
N THR A 94 -9.85 -28.27 7.57
CA THR A 94 -10.18 -29.66 7.26
C THR A 94 -9.71 -30.52 8.44
N THR A 95 -10.59 -30.75 9.40
CA THR A 95 -10.37 -31.74 10.46
C THR A 95 -10.41 -33.11 9.78
N THR A 96 -9.25 -33.73 9.65
CA THR A 96 -9.09 -35.12 9.20
C THR A 96 -9.34 -36.07 10.37
#